data_AF-I4ECX4-F1
#
_entry.id   AF-I4ECX4-F1
#
_cell.length_a   1.000
_cell.length_b   1.000
_cell.length_c   1.000
_cell.angle_alpha   90.00
_cell.angle_beta   90.00
_cell.angle_gamma   90.00
#
_symmetry.space_group_name_H-M   'P 1'
#
loop_
_entity.id
_entity.type
_entity.pdbx_description
1 polymer ?
#
loop_
_entity_poly.entity_id
_entity_poly.type
_entity_poly.pdbx_seq_one_letter_code
_entity_poly.pdbx_strand_id
1 'polypeptide(L)'
;MLSEQDARSIAERAVDRLGGADALDALFREAHEPYPVQELIVDEFRVLVRLRHRSGPASVNVGPYTFDLQDRQLVLANTRSDD
;
A
#
# COMPACT_ATOMS: atom_id res chain seq x y z
N MET A 1 10.14 -18.11 0.28
CA MET A 1 10.17 -17.07 -0.78
C MET A 1 8.73 -16.63 -0.95
N LEU A 2 8.42 -15.34 -0.80
CA LEU A 2 7.05 -14.83 -0.86
C LEU A 2 6.58 -14.80 -2.32
N SER A 3 5.39 -15.33 -2.63
CA SER A 3 4.80 -15.24 -3.97
C SER A 3 4.04 -13.92 -4.16
N GLU A 4 3.78 -13.51 -5.42
CA GLU A 4 2.96 -12.31 -5.70
C GLU A 4 1.55 -12.46 -5.11
N GLN A 5 0.96 -13.65 -5.21
CA GLN A 5 -0.39 -13.92 -4.71
C GLN A 5 -0.46 -13.83 -3.19
N ASP A 6 0.55 -14.37 -2.49
CA ASP A 6 0.65 -14.25 -1.03
C ASP A 6 0.87 -12.79 -0.63
N ALA A 7 1.74 -12.07 -1.35
CA ALA A 7 1.99 -10.65 -1.12
C ALA A 7 0.73 -9.79 -1.33
N ARG A 8 -0.07 -10.07 -2.36
CA ARG A 8 -1.37 -9.42 -2.58
C ARG A 8 -2.32 -9.70 -1.42
N SER A 9 -2.43 -10.96 -1.00
CA SER A 9 -3.29 -11.36 0.13
C SER A 9 -2.87 -10.72 1.45
N ILE A 10 -1.57 -10.50 1.67
CA ILE A 10 -1.03 -9.77 2.82
C ILE A 10 -1.35 -8.28 2.71
N ALA A 11 -1.17 -7.69 1.53
CA ALA A 11 -1.45 -6.28 1.27
C ALA A 11 -2.94 -5.95 1.48
N GLU A 12 -3.85 -6.80 0.98
CA GLU A 12 -5.31 -6.68 1.20
C GLU A 12 -5.64 -6.68 2.70
N ARG A 13 -5.06 -7.61 3.46
CA ARG A 13 -5.27 -7.66 4.91
C ARG A 13 -4.69 -6.47 5.66
N ALA A 14 -3.59 -5.90 5.18
CA ALA A 14 -3.04 -4.67 5.72
C ALA A 14 -4.00 -3.49 5.49
N VAL A 15 -4.57 -3.38 4.29
CA VAL A 15 -5.59 -2.39 3.93
C VAL A 15 -6.83 -2.54 4.82
N ASP A 16 -7.32 -3.77 5.01
CA ASP A 16 -8.49 -4.04 5.86
C ASP A 16 -8.26 -3.64 7.32
N ARG A 17 -7.05 -3.90 7.86
CA ARG A 17 -6.68 -3.47 9.22
C ARG A 17 -6.66 -1.95 9.39
N LEU A 18 -6.49 -1.20 8.30
CA LEU A 18 -6.54 0.25 8.29
C LEU A 18 -7.95 0.81 8.01
N GLY A 19 -8.97 -0.04 8.04
CA GLY A 19 -10.36 0.35 7.80
C GLY A 19 -10.81 0.18 6.35
N GLY A 20 -10.02 -0.50 5.53
CA GLY A 20 -10.32 -0.80 4.13
C GLY A 20 -9.87 0.28 3.15
N ALA A 21 -10.05 -0.02 1.86
CA ALA A 21 -9.62 0.85 0.77
C ALA A 21 -10.28 2.26 0.83
N ASP A 22 -11.55 2.32 1.22
CA ASP A 22 -12.29 3.58 1.36
C ASP A 22 -11.73 4.47 2.49
N ALA A 23 -11.36 3.87 3.62
CA ALA A 23 -10.75 4.61 4.73
C ALA A 23 -9.37 5.15 4.32
N LEU A 24 -8.57 4.34 3.61
CA LEU A 24 -7.26 4.74 3.11
C LEU A 24 -7.32 5.88 2.08
N ASP A 25 -8.33 5.89 1.20
CA ASP A 25 -8.55 7.00 0.27
C ASP A 25 -9.09 8.24 1.00
N ALA A 26 -9.91 8.05 2.05
CA ALA A 26 -10.48 9.14 2.85
C ALA A 26 -9.51 9.78 3.86
N LEU A 27 -8.48 9.06 4.31
CA LEU A 27 -7.40 9.57 5.19
C LEU A 27 -6.53 10.66 4.52
N PHE A 28 -6.80 10.99 3.25
CA PHE A 28 -6.27 12.12 2.49
C PHE A 28 -6.75 13.50 3.00
N ARG A 29 -6.60 13.81 4.29
CA ARG A 29 -6.83 15.16 4.83
C ARG A 29 -5.63 15.65 5.61
N GLU A 30 -4.58 16.04 4.88
CA GLU A 30 -3.98 17.38 4.90
C GLU A 30 -2.53 17.35 4.40
N ALA A 31 -2.25 18.26 3.47
CA ALA A 31 -1.14 18.18 2.52
C ALA A 31 0.17 18.81 3.04
N HIS A 32 0.46 18.72 4.34
CA HIS A 32 1.59 19.41 4.96
C HIS A 32 2.58 18.51 5.71
N GLU A 33 2.30 17.22 5.88
CA GLU A 33 3.26 16.29 6.48
C GLU A 33 4.04 15.48 5.43
N PRO A 34 5.33 15.19 5.69
CA PRO A 34 6.11 14.28 4.84
C PRO A 34 5.42 12.92 4.77
N TYR A 35 5.30 12.37 3.56
CA TYR A 35 4.67 11.08 3.21
C TYR A 35 4.45 10.15 4.42
N PRO A 36 3.26 10.16 5.06
CA PRO A 36 3.01 9.28 6.17
C PRO A 36 3.09 7.84 5.66
N VAL A 37 4.14 7.14 6.09
CA VAL A 37 4.32 5.71 5.88
C VAL A 37 3.91 5.04 7.18
N GLN A 38 2.89 4.19 7.10
CA GLN A 38 2.46 3.37 8.20
C GLN A 38 3.08 1.98 8.06
N GLU A 39 3.82 1.58 9.08
CA GLU A 39 4.43 0.26 9.16
C GLU A 39 3.54 -0.68 9.98
N LEU A 40 3.32 -1.88 9.44
CA LEU A 40 2.49 -2.91 10.02
C LEU A 40 3.21 -4.25 9.93
N ILE A 41 2.94 -5.15 10.86
CA ILE A 41 3.28 -6.56 10.73
C ILE A 41 2.02 -7.36 10.43
N VAL A 42 1.99 -8.05 9.29
CA VAL A 42 0.89 -8.92 8.86
C VAL A 42 1.49 -10.27 8.48
N ASP A 43 1.05 -11.33 9.14
CA ASP A 43 1.57 -12.69 8.95
C ASP A 43 3.10 -12.79 8.99
N GLU A 44 3.72 -12.13 9.98
CA GLU A 44 5.18 -12.07 10.15
C GLU A 44 5.92 -11.24 9.07
N PHE A 45 5.21 -10.70 8.07
CA PHE A 45 5.78 -9.81 7.07
C PHE A 45 5.62 -8.35 7.45
N ARG A 46 6.70 -7.59 7.24
CA ARG A 46 6.69 -6.13 7.31
C ARG A 46 5.95 -5.57 6.10
N VAL A 47 4.92 -4.78 6.36
CA VAL A 47 4.10 -4.11 5.36
C VAL A 47 4.23 -2.61 5.55
N LEU A 48 4.55 -1.89 4.47
CA LEU A 48 4.62 -0.43 4.47
C LEU A 48 3.48 0.14 3.63
N VAL A 49 2.54 0.81 4.28
CA VAL A 49 1.42 1.49 3.64
C VAL A 49 1.75 2.96 3.50
N ARG A 50 1.88 3.42 2.27
CA ARG A 50 2.05 4.82 1.92
C ARG A 50 0.69 5.40 1.54
N LEU A 51 0.28 6.47 2.22
CA LEU A 51 -0.97 7.16 1.87
C LEU A 51 -0.85 7.85 0.49
N ARG A 52 -2.02 8.10 -0.10
CA ARG A 52 -2.14 8.79 -1.39
C ARG A 52 -1.49 10.17 -1.34
N HIS A 53 -0.80 10.55 -2.41
CA HIS A 53 -0.16 11.85 -2.54
C HIS A 53 -0.49 12.50 -3.89
N ARG A 54 -0.18 13.79 -4.05
CA ARG A 54 -0.37 14.51 -5.33
C ARG A 54 0.42 13.88 -6.47
N SER A 55 1.52 13.21 -6.15
CA SER A 55 2.41 12.53 -7.10
C SER A 55 2.02 11.09 -7.43
N GLY A 56 1.00 10.51 -6.79
CA GLY A 56 0.59 9.14 -7.08
C GLY A 56 -0.41 8.53 -6.09
N PRO A 57 -0.93 7.34 -6.42
CA PRO A 57 -1.88 6.62 -5.58
C PRO A 57 -1.27 6.23 -4.23
N ALA A 58 -2.12 5.84 -3.28
CA ALA A 58 -1.66 5.12 -2.10
C ALA A 58 -1.00 3.81 -2.54
N SER A 59 0.01 3.35 -1.82
CA SER A 59 0.69 2.10 -2.17
C SER A 59 1.01 1.26 -0.95
N VAL A 60 1.03 -0.06 -1.12
CA VAL A 60 1.31 -1.06 -0.09
C VAL A 60 2.51 -1.87 -0.53
N ASN A 61 3.56 -1.88 0.29
CA ASN A 61 4.79 -2.63 0.00
C ASN A 61 4.86 -3.85 0.91
N VAL A 62 5.06 -5.03 0.31
CA VAL A 62 5.20 -6.32 0.99
C VAL A 62 6.41 -7.04 0.40
N GLY A 63 7.54 -7.00 1.09
CA GLY A 63 8.80 -7.55 0.58
C GLY A 63 9.19 -6.88 -0.76
N PRO A 64 9.38 -7.63 -1.86
CA PRO A 64 9.73 -7.07 -3.17
C PRO A 64 8.52 -6.56 -3.97
N TYR A 65 7.30 -6.75 -3.48
CA TYR A 65 6.09 -6.39 -4.19
C TYR A 65 5.54 -5.06 -3.70
N THR A 66 5.21 -4.18 -4.64
CA THR A 66 4.48 -2.93 -4.39
C THR A 66 3.14 -3.01 -5.10
N PHE A 67 2.07 -2.69 -4.39
CA PHE A 67 0.72 -2.61 -4.93
C PHE A 67 0.20 -1.19 -4.81
N ASP A 68 -0.27 -0.62 -5.90
CA ASP A 68 -0.96 0.66 -5.91
C ASP A 68 -2.46 0.45 -5.67
N LEU A 69 -3.06 1.32 -4.85
CA LEU A 69 -4.50 1.34 -4.66
C LEU A 69 -5.15 2.18 -5.77
N GLN A 70 -5.83 1.51 -6.70
CA GLN A 70 -6.52 2.11 -7.83
C GLN A 70 -7.97 1.60 -7.85
N ASP A 71 -8.96 2.50 -7.93
CA ASP A 71 -10.38 2.12 -7.95
C ASP A 71 -10.77 1.10 -6.87
N ARG A 72 -10.21 1.25 -5.66
CA ARG A 72 -10.38 0.37 -4.49
C ARG A 72 -9.80 -1.05 -4.64
N GLN A 73 -8.95 -1.26 -5.63
CA GLN A 73 -8.26 -2.52 -5.86
C GLN A 73 -6.75 -2.35 -5.74
N LEU A 74 -6.08 -3.38 -5.22
CA LEU A 74 -4.62 -3.44 -5.17
C LEU A 74 -4.08 -4.00 -6.49
N VAL A 75 -3.53 -3.11 -7.31
CA VAL A 75 -2.93 -3.44 -8.59
C VAL A 75 -1.43 -3.49 -8.40
N LEU A 76 -0.76 -4.53 -8.91
CA LEU A 76 0.70 -4.60 -8.84
C LEU A 76 1.27 -3.35 -9.52
N ALA A 77 2.05 -2.58 -8.78
CA ALA A 77 2.74 -1.43 -9.34
C ALA A 77 3.71 -1.97 -10.38
N ASN A 78 3.54 -1.56 -11.64
CA ASN A 78 4.58 -1.80 -12.63
C ASN A 78 5.82 -1.12 -12.07
N THR A 79 6.83 -1.90 -11.70
CA THR A 79 8.18 -1.37 -11.51
C THR A 79 8.56 -0.73 -12.83
N ARG A 80 8.29 0.57 -13.00
CA ARG A 80 9.18 1.41 -13.76
C ARG A 80 10.50 1.29 -13.01
N SER A 81 11.34 0.39 -13.50
CA SER A 81 12.77 0.56 -13.44
C SER A 81 13.03 2.02 -13.78
N ASP A 82 13.32 2.82 -12.78
CA ASP A 82 13.96 4.11 -13.00
C ASP A 82 15.39 3.76 -13.44
N ASP A 83 15.70 4.19 -14.64
CA ASP A 83 17.00 4.17 -15.33
C ASP A 83 18.03 5.01 -14.56
#